data_AF-D8K865-F1
#
_entry.id   AF-D8K865-F1
#
_cell.length_a   1.000
_cell.length_b   1.000
_cell.length_c   1.000
_cell.angle_alpha   90.00
_cell.angle_beta   90.00
_cell.angle_gamma   90.00
#
_symmetry.space_group_name_H-M   'P 1'
#
loop_
_entity.id
_entity.type
_entity.pdbx_description
1 polymer ?
#
loop_
_entity_poly.entity_id
_entity_poly.type
_entity_poly.pdbx_seq_one_letter_code
_entity_poly.pdbx_strand_id
1 'polypeptide(L)'
;MMRTGEMESSSYSEGFLIDPDRQIKNVAYSYNSKPRLSLSERSIPHDGTAVLKIVEKPKQKLVGRYWTERLTKGEIVLEYHSKDLLEELPEDLGDHPVTEDENLR
;
A
#
# COMPACT_ATOMS: atom_id res chain seq x y z
N MET A 1 5.88 -1.26 6.08
CA MET A 1 6.07 -2.48 5.27
C MET A 1 4.69 -2.98 4.87
N MET A 2 4.42 -3.13 3.57
CA MET A 2 3.18 -3.65 3.02
C MET A 2 3.47 -4.99 2.36
N ARG A 3 2.64 -6.01 2.60
CA ARG A 3 2.83 -7.36 2.06
C ARG A 3 1.58 -7.83 1.34
N THR A 4 1.79 -8.51 0.22
CA THR A 4 0.79 -9.35 -0.46
C THR A 4 1.36 -10.77 -0.57
N GLY A 5 0.57 -11.73 -1.06
CA GLY A 5 1.07 -13.08 -1.36
C GLY A 5 2.23 -13.11 -2.38
N GLU A 6 2.37 -12.04 -3.18
CA GLU A 6 3.38 -11.93 -4.24
C GLU A 6 4.54 -11.00 -3.89
N MET A 7 4.26 -9.86 -3.24
CA MET A 7 5.20 -8.74 -3.10
C MET A 7 5.36 -8.30 -1.66
N GLU A 8 6.57 -7.86 -1.34
CA GLU A 8 6.87 -7.10 -0.14
C GLU A 8 7.30 -5.69 -0.53
N SER A 9 6.67 -4.68 0.05
CA SER A 9 6.90 -3.27 -0.27
C SER A 9 7.31 -2.48 0.96
N SER A 10 8.30 -1.62 0.79
CA SER A 10 8.80 -0.73 1.84
C SER A 10 8.85 0.70 1.34
N SER A 11 8.24 1.62 2.09
CA SER A 11 8.39 3.05 1.86
C SER A 11 9.78 3.50 2.25
N TYR A 12 10.36 4.43 1.50
CA TYR A 12 11.69 4.99 1.76
C TYR A 12 11.72 6.52 1.78
N SER A 13 10.61 7.17 1.42
CA SER A 13 10.45 8.61 1.49
C SER A 13 8.99 8.93 1.68
N GLU A 14 8.67 9.77 2.65
CA GLU A 14 7.31 10.18 2.97
C GLU A 14 7.25 11.68 3.28
N GLY A 15 6.13 12.30 2.94
CA GLY A 15 5.87 13.71 3.19
C GLY A 15 4.41 13.95 3.51
N PHE A 16 4.15 14.71 4.57
CA PHE A 16 2.81 15.16 4.93
C PHE A 16 2.59 16.57 4.41
N LEU A 17 1.45 16.77 3.73
CA LEU A 17 0.94 18.08 3.37
C LEU A 17 -0.34 18.32 4.15
N ILE A 18 -0.22 19.06 5.26
CA ILE A 18 -1.34 19.40 6.14
C ILE A 18 -1.47 20.92 6.15
N ASP A 19 -2.56 21.42 5.59
CA ASP A 19 -2.91 22.83 5.51
C ASP A 19 -4.40 22.97 5.88
N PRO A 20 -4.72 23.29 7.15
CA PRO A 20 -6.09 23.39 7.62
C PRO A 20 -6.91 24.47 6.92
N ASP A 21 -6.29 25.62 6.63
CA ASP A 21 -6.94 26.76 5.98
C ASP A 21 -7.38 26.42 4.55
N ARG A 22 -6.61 25.55 3.88
CA ARG A 22 -6.92 25.03 2.54
C ARG A 22 -7.62 23.67 2.56
N GLN A 23 -7.96 23.15 3.74
CA GLN A 23 -8.58 21.84 3.95
C GLN A 23 -7.77 20.67 3.32
N ILE A 24 -6.43 20.80 3.28
CA ILE A 24 -5.53 19.78 2.78
C ILE A 24 -5.04 18.93 3.94
N LYS A 25 -5.16 17.62 3.79
CA LYS A 25 -4.58 16.65 4.72
C LYS A 25 -4.18 15.41 3.96
N ASN A 26 -2.98 15.44 3.39
CA ASN A 26 -2.47 14.39 2.53
C ASN A 26 -1.14 13.84 3.05
N VAL A 27 -0.87 12.58 2.71
CA VAL A 27 0.46 11.98 2.77
C VAL A 27 0.85 11.56 1.37
N ALA A 28 2.09 11.84 0.98
CA ALA A 28 2.70 11.26 -0.20
C ALA A 28 3.87 10.38 0.24
N TYR A 29 4.01 9.21 -0.34
CA TYR A 29 5.17 8.36 -0.08
C TYR A 29 5.63 7.64 -1.34
N SER A 30 6.92 7.43 -1.44
CA SER A 30 7.55 6.56 -2.43
C SER A 30 7.99 5.26 -1.77
N TYR A 31 7.85 4.18 -2.51
CA TYR A 31 8.09 2.84 -2.04
C TYR A 31 8.80 2.01 -3.11
N ASN A 32 9.54 1.02 -2.64
CA ASN A 32 10.07 -0.05 -3.46
C ASN A 32 9.28 -1.33 -3.20
N SER A 33 8.90 -2.03 -4.25
CA SER A 33 8.25 -3.35 -4.20
C SER A 33 9.18 -4.42 -4.74
N LYS A 34 9.39 -5.47 -3.94
CA LYS A 34 10.19 -6.64 -4.31
C LYS A 34 9.31 -7.89 -4.30
N PRO A 35 9.41 -8.75 -5.33
CA PRO A 35 8.71 -10.03 -5.33
C PRO A 35 9.29 -10.95 -4.26
N ARG A 36 8.52 -11.96 -3.88
CA ARG A 36 9.10 -13.15 -3.24
C ARG A 36 10.15 -13.78 -4.18
N LEU A 37 11.18 -14.39 -3.60
CA LEU A 37 12.24 -15.04 -4.39
C LEU A 37 11.70 -16.07 -5.39
N SER A 38 10.67 -16.83 -4.99
CA SER A 38 9.98 -17.82 -5.82
C SER A 38 9.28 -17.24 -7.04
N LEU A 39 9.00 -15.93 -7.05
CA LEU A 39 8.27 -15.24 -8.12
C LEU A 39 9.16 -14.23 -8.86
N SER A 40 10.45 -14.17 -8.52
CA SER A 40 11.39 -13.17 -9.05
C SER A 40 11.61 -13.25 -10.57
N GLU A 41 11.39 -14.42 -11.18
CA GLU A 41 11.49 -14.60 -12.64
C GLU A 41 10.35 -13.94 -13.41
N ARG A 42 9.14 -13.88 -12.82
CA ARG A 42 7.94 -13.27 -13.45
C ARG A 42 7.63 -11.87 -12.95
N SER A 43 8.11 -11.53 -11.75
CA SER A 43 7.75 -10.30 -11.06
C SER A 43 8.97 -9.42 -10.80
N ILE A 44 9.23 -8.48 -11.69
CA ILE A 44 10.37 -7.54 -11.60
C ILE A 44 10.20 -6.51 -10.44
N PRO A 45 11.21 -6.28 -9.58
CA PRO A 45 11.17 -5.19 -8.62
C PRO A 45 10.86 -3.84 -9.30
N HIS A 46 10.14 -2.96 -8.61
CA HIS A 46 9.82 -1.63 -9.15
C HIS A 46 9.55 -0.63 -8.04
N ASP A 47 9.77 0.64 -8.34
CA ASP A 47 9.34 1.73 -7.48
C ASP A 47 7.94 2.24 -7.86
N GLY A 48 7.30 2.86 -6.87
CA GLY A 48 6.08 3.61 -7.05
C GLY A 48 5.92 4.71 -6.03
N THR A 49 4.94 5.56 -6.28
CA THR A 49 4.54 6.63 -5.37
C THR A 49 3.04 6.60 -5.20
N ALA A 50 2.57 6.88 -3.99
CA ALA A 50 1.17 7.10 -3.69
C ALA A 50 0.95 8.48 -3.08
N VAL A 51 -0.21 9.08 -3.38
CA VAL A 51 -0.69 10.31 -2.73
C VAL A 51 -2.07 10.02 -2.17
N LEU A 52 -2.19 10.10 -0.85
CA LEU A 52 -3.37 9.69 -0.10
C LEU A 52 -3.91 10.87 0.73
N LYS A 53 -5.22 11.08 0.66
CA LYS A 53 -5.95 11.91 1.59
C LYS A 53 -6.16 11.16 2.90
N ILE A 54 -5.89 11.84 4.01
CA ILE A 54 -6.10 11.34 5.36
C ILE A 54 -7.51 11.73 5.80
N VAL A 55 -8.34 10.73 6.08
CA VAL A 55 -9.71 10.90 6.58
C VAL A 55 -9.78 10.30 7.98
N GLU A 56 -10.14 11.10 8.97
CA GLU A 56 -10.22 10.64 10.38
C GLU A 56 -11.65 10.39 10.85
N LYS A 57 -12.64 11.05 10.22
CA LYS A 57 -14.06 10.96 10.58
C LYS A 57 -14.91 10.67 9.33
N PRO A 58 -15.98 9.85 9.45
CA PRO A 58 -16.42 9.12 10.65
C PRO A 58 -15.58 7.88 10.98
N LYS A 59 -14.78 7.38 10.02
CA LYS A 59 -13.88 6.23 10.17
C LYS A 59 -12.52 6.61 9.61
N GLN A 60 -11.46 6.17 10.27
CA GLN A 60 -10.09 6.38 9.84
C GLN A 60 -9.82 5.59 8.55
N LYS A 61 -9.42 6.30 7.50
CA LYS A 61 -9.04 5.71 6.22
C LYS A 61 -8.09 6.62 5.44
N LEU A 62 -7.35 6.03 4.52
CA LEU A 62 -6.58 6.74 3.51
C LEU A 62 -7.21 6.46 2.14
N VAL A 63 -7.39 7.50 1.33
CA VAL A 63 -7.98 7.38 -0.01
C VAL A 63 -7.14 8.17 -0.99
N GLY A 64 -6.77 7.58 -2.12
CA GLY A 64 -6.03 8.32 -3.12
C GLY A 64 -5.63 7.47 -4.31
N ARG A 65 -4.46 7.78 -4.86
CA ARG A 65 -3.96 7.19 -6.09
C ARG A 65 -2.50 6.83 -5.98
N TYR A 66 -2.08 5.89 -6.82
CA TYR A 66 -0.69 5.48 -6.96
C TYR A 66 -0.28 5.45 -8.43
N TRP A 67 1.03 5.46 -8.66
CA TRP A 67 1.65 5.16 -9.94
C TRP A 67 2.99 4.47 -9.72
N THR A 68 3.43 3.71 -10.72
CA THR A 68 4.67 2.92 -10.67
C THR A 68 5.57 3.18 -11.87
N GLU A 69 6.84 2.80 -11.76
CA GLU A 69 7.78 2.78 -12.88
C GLU A 69 7.36 1.84 -14.02
N ARG A 70 6.43 0.91 -13.76
CA ARG A 70 5.84 0.00 -14.76
C ARG A 70 4.72 0.64 -15.57
N LEU A 71 4.55 1.96 -15.49
CA LEU A 71 3.47 2.70 -16.14
C LEU A 71 2.07 2.26 -15.70
N THR A 72 1.96 1.59 -14.55
CA THR A 72 0.68 1.28 -13.93
C THR A 72 0.27 2.40 -12.99
N LYS A 73 -1.03 2.61 -12.86
CA LYS A 73 -1.64 3.58 -11.95
C LYS A 73 -3.00 3.08 -11.52
N GLY A 74 -3.45 3.52 -10.36
CA GLY A 74 -4.76 3.14 -9.86
C GLY A 74 -5.18 3.96 -8.67
N GLU A 75 -6.36 3.65 -8.18
CA GLU A 75 -6.91 4.18 -6.93
C GLU A 75 -6.65 3.20 -5.80
N ILE A 76 -6.51 3.72 -4.59
CA ILE A 76 -6.25 2.94 -3.39
C ILE A 76 -7.08 3.48 -2.23
N VAL A 77 -7.70 2.56 -1.50
CA VAL A 77 -8.44 2.82 -0.27
C VAL A 77 -7.87 1.91 0.81
N LEU A 78 -7.32 2.50 1.86
CA LEU A 78 -6.81 1.78 3.02
C LEU A 78 -7.72 2.06 4.21
N GLU A 79 -8.23 1.00 4.81
CA GLU A 79 -8.97 1.09 6.06
C GLU A 79 -8.02 0.93 7.25
N TYR A 80 -8.30 1.66 8.32
CA TYR A 80 -7.60 1.44 9.58
C TYR A 80 -8.06 0.12 10.21
N HIS A 81 -7.10 -0.75 10.55
CA HIS A 81 -7.32 -2.02 11.22
C HIS A 81 -7.03 -1.93 12.73
N SER A 82 -5.76 -1.75 13.11
CA SER A 82 -5.33 -1.72 14.51
C SER A 82 -4.15 -0.76 14.71
N LYS A 83 -3.94 -0.35 15.96
CA LYS A 83 -2.74 0.38 16.42
C LYS A 83 -1.61 -0.56 16.81
N ASP A 84 -1.96 -1.81 17.13
CA ASP A 84 -1.03 -2.82 17.60
C ASP A 84 -0.25 -3.37 16.40
N LEU A 85 1.07 -3.52 16.58
CA LEU A 85 1.93 -4.10 15.57
C LEU A 85 1.69 -5.61 15.53
N LEU A 86 1.21 -6.10 14.40
CA LEU A 86 1.04 -7.52 14.15
C LEU A 86 2.31 -8.08 13.49
N GLU A 87 2.79 -9.22 13.97
CA GLU A 87 3.92 -9.93 13.36
C GLU A 87 3.49 -10.74 12.11
N GLU A 88 2.19 -11.05 12.03
CA GLU A 88 1.56 -11.81 10.94
C GLU A 88 0.30 -11.10 10.42
N LEU A 89 -0.18 -11.51 9.23
CA LEU A 89 -1.44 -11.01 8.70
C LEU A 89 -2.61 -11.56 9.53
N PRO A 90 -3.59 -10.73 9.90
CA PRO A 90 -4.72 -11.19 10.71
C PRO A 90 -5.66 -12.09 9.89
N GLU A 91 -6.22 -13.11 10.54
CA GLU A 91 -7.04 -14.15 9.89
C GLU A 91 -8.33 -13.60 9.25
N ASP A 92 -8.81 -12.44 9.73
CA ASP A 92 -10.03 -11.78 9.26
C ASP A 92 -9.80 -10.81 8.09
N LEU A 93 -8.56 -10.66 7.60
CA LEU A 93 -8.24 -9.77 6.47
C LEU A 93 -8.86 -10.24 5.15
N GLY A 94 -9.30 -11.51 5.08
CA GLY A 94 -9.86 -12.14 3.89
C GLY A 94 -8.83 -12.41 2.80
N ASP A 95 -9.27 -13.04 1.71
CA ASP A 95 -8.41 -13.32 0.57
C ASP A 95 -8.15 -12.07 -0.26
N HIS A 96 -6.91 -11.92 -0.73
CA HIS A 96 -6.58 -10.83 -1.65
C HIS A 96 -7.37 -11.03 -2.97
N PRO A 97 -7.99 -9.97 -3.54
CA PRO A 97 -8.88 -10.10 -4.69
C PRO A 97 -8.19 -10.56 -5.97
N VAL A 98 -6.85 -10.46 -6.01
CA VAL A 98 -6.01 -10.96 -7.09
C VAL A 98 -5.00 -11.93 -6.48
N THR A 99 -5.46 -13.14 -6.17
CA THR A 99 -4.60 -14.22 -5.71
C THR A 99 -4.71 -15.35 -6.73
N GLU A 100 -3.68 -15.50 -7.56
CA GLU A 100 -3.50 -16.74 -8.31
C GLU A 100 -3.12 -17.85 -7.31
N ASP A 101 -3.58 -19.08 -7.52
CA ASP A 101 -3.23 -20.23 -6.64
C ASP A 101 -1.72 -20.40 -6.48
N GLU A 102 -0.96 -19.98 -7.50
CA GLU A 102 0.51 -20.00 -7.51
C GLU A 102 1.14 -19.01 -6.50
N ASN A 103 0.43 -17.94 -6.12
CA ASN A 103 0.89 -16.94 -5.14
C ASN A 103 0.68 -17.37 -3.67
N LEU A 104 -0.11 -18.43 -3.44
CA LEU A 104 -0.41 -18.97 -2.09
C LEU A 104 0.61 -20.00 -1.60
N ARG A 105 1.55 -20.43 -2.45
CA ARG A 105 2.55 -21.46 -2.15
C ARG A 105 3.80 -20.93 -1.45
#